data_AF-A0A0G1WB34-F1
#
_entry.id   AF-A0A0G1WB34-F1
#
_cell.length_a   1.000
_cell.length_b   1.000
_cell.length_c   1.000
_cell.angle_alpha   90.00
_cell.angle_beta   90.00
_cell.angle_gamma   90.00
#
_symmetry.space_group_name_H-M   'P 1'
#
loop_
_entity.id
_entity.type
_entity.pdbx_description
1 polymer ?
#
loop_
_entity_poly.entity_id
_entity_poly.type
_entity_poly.pdbx_seq_one_letter_code
_entity_poly.pdbx_strand_id
1 'polypeptide(L)'
;MDYLFLLIAGFGGGVVRGLVGFVKYQYSYKQVGFNMPYFFGMMFISGVVGLLVSAALRDIAGAVLTVVYSPSIAFIAGYAGGDFLENLYKILFRKTTLFE
;
A
#
# COMPACT_ATOMS: atom_id res chain seq x y z
N MET A 1 3.76 22.14 -9.23
CA MET A 1 2.91 21.98 -8.04
C MET A 1 2.59 20.51 -7.72
N ASP A 2 3.42 19.54 -8.16
CA ASP A 2 2.86 18.24 -8.59
C ASP A 2 3.41 17.00 -7.89
N TYR A 3 4.59 17.06 -7.25
CA TYR A 3 5.25 15.86 -6.71
C TYR A 3 4.82 15.53 -5.27
N LEU A 4 4.63 16.56 -4.44
CA LEU A 4 4.24 16.40 -3.04
C LEU A 4 2.82 15.81 -2.94
N PHE A 5 1.89 16.27 -3.78
CA PHE A 5 0.53 15.73 -3.81
C PHE A 5 0.48 14.28 -4.29
N LEU A 6 1.33 13.90 -5.25
CA LEU A 6 1.49 12.51 -5.66
C LEU A 6 2.01 11.64 -4.52
N LEU A 7 3.03 12.09 -3.79
CA LEU A 7 3.58 11.37 -2.65
C LEU A 7 2.57 11.24 -1.51
N ILE A 8 1.86 12.33 -1.17
CA ILE A 8 0.82 12.32 -0.14
C ILE A 8 -0.34 11.40 -0.55
N ALA A 9 -0.74 11.42 -1.82
CA ALA A 9 -1.79 10.56 -2.32
C ALA A 9 -1.39 9.07 -2.28
N GLY A 10 -0.18 8.73 -2.75
CA GLY A 10 0.36 7.36 -2.68
C GLY A 10 0.52 6.85 -1.24
N PHE A 11 1.02 7.71 -0.34
CA PHE A 11 1.07 7.40 1.09
C PHE A 11 -0.33 7.19 1.67
N GLY A 12 -1.27 8.09 1.35
CA GLY A 12 -2.66 7.99 1.76
C GLY A 12 -3.32 6.69 1.32
N GLY A 13 -3.09 6.25 0.09
CA GLY A 13 -3.56 4.95 -0.40
C GLY A 13 -3.01 3.78 0.43
N GLY A 14 -1.71 3.79 0.72
CA GLY A 14 -1.06 2.80 1.58
C GLY A 14 -1.59 2.79 3.01
N VAL A 15 -1.89 3.96 3.58
CA VAL A 15 -2.52 4.11 4.91
C VAL A 15 -3.93 3.54 4.92
N VAL A 16 -4.76 3.82 3.91
CA VAL A 16 -6.12 3.26 3.81
C VAL A 16 -6.08 1.73 3.73
N ARG A 17 -5.13 1.17 2.98
CA ARG A 17 -4.92 -0.29 2.95
C ARG A 17 -4.58 -0.84 4.35
N GLY A 18 -3.67 -0.18 5.07
CA GLY A 18 -3.31 -0.53 6.44
C GLY A 18 -4.50 -0.54 7.39
N LEU A 19 -5.39 0.46 7.27
CA LEU A 19 -6.65 0.52 8.03
C LEU A 19 -7.56 -0.65 7.70
N VAL A 20 -7.76 -0.96 6.41
CA VAL A 20 -8.60 -2.09 6.00
C VAL A 20 -8.06 -3.41 6.54
N GLY A 21 -6.74 -3.62 6.50
CA GLY A 21 -6.09 -4.79 7.08
C GLY A 21 -6.29 -4.88 8.60
N PHE A 22 -6.12 -3.77 9.31
CA PHE A 22 -6.31 -3.71 10.75
C PHE A 22 -7.78 -3.95 11.16
N VAL A 23 -8.73 -3.36 10.44
CA VAL A 23 -10.16 -3.58 10.66
C VAL A 23 -10.50 -5.05 10.44
N LYS A 24 -10.04 -5.67 9.36
CA LYS A 24 -10.23 -7.11 9.12
C LYS A 24 -9.66 -7.96 10.26
N TYR A 25 -8.46 -7.62 10.74
CA TYR A 25 -7.83 -8.32 11.85
C TYR A 25 -8.65 -8.22 13.15
N GLN A 26 -9.15 -7.02 13.49
CA GLN A 26 -10.05 -6.80 14.63
C GLN A 26 -11.37 -7.59 14.50
N TYR A 27 -11.97 -7.66 13.31
CA TYR A 27 -13.20 -8.43 13.09
C TYR A 27 -12.98 -9.95 13.11
N SER A 28 -11.83 -10.44 12.64
CA SER A 28 -11.53 -11.88 12.62
C SER A 28 -11.24 -12.46 14.00
N TYR A 29 -10.73 -11.66 14.94
CA TYR A 29 -10.33 -12.15 16.27
C TYR A 29 -11.15 -11.45 17.37
N LYS A 30 -12.05 -12.19 18.03
CA LYS A 30 -13.02 -11.65 18.99
C LYS A 30 -12.44 -11.04 20.29
N GLN A 31 -11.13 -11.01 20.50
CA GLN A 31 -10.50 -10.46 21.73
C GLN A 31 -9.07 -9.91 21.50
N VAL A 32 -8.86 -9.03 20.52
CA VAL A 32 -7.54 -8.40 20.36
C VAL A 32 -7.48 -7.07 21.10
N GLY A 33 -6.61 -6.99 22.11
CA GLY A 33 -6.28 -5.73 22.78
C GLY A 33 -5.74 -4.72 21.77
N PHE A 34 -6.27 -3.49 21.79
CA PHE A 34 -5.82 -2.44 20.89
C PHE A 34 -4.44 -1.93 21.36
N ASN A 35 -3.39 -2.33 20.66
CA ASN A 35 -2.04 -1.83 20.89
C ASN A 35 -1.80 -0.60 20.00
N MET A 36 -1.90 0.61 20.58
CA MET A 36 -1.68 1.89 19.88
C MET A 36 -0.33 1.92 19.13
N PRO A 37 0.82 1.60 19.77
CA PRO A 37 2.11 1.58 19.08
C PRO A 37 2.14 0.68 17.85
N TYR A 38 1.58 -0.53 17.96
CA TYR A 38 1.52 -1.48 16.86
C TYR A 38 0.64 -0.97 15.72
N PHE A 39 -0.53 -0.38 16.05
CA PHE A 39 -1.42 0.22 15.06
C PHE A 39 -0.71 1.32 14.26
N PHE A 40 -0.12 2.31 14.94
CA PHE A 40 0.59 3.40 14.26
C PHE A 40 1.82 2.92 13.49
N GLY A 41 2.56 1.95 14.02
CA GLY A 41 3.71 1.35 13.34
C GLY A 41 3.31 0.66 12.04
N MET A 42 2.31 -0.22 12.09
CA MET A 42 1.83 -0.96 10.91
C MET A 42 1.20 -0.02 9.87
N MET A 43 0.46 0.98 10.32
CA MET A 43 -0.10 2.03 9.47
C MET A 43 0.97 2.85 8.76
N PHE A 44 2.03 3.25 9.48
CA PHE A 44 3.14 4.00 8.91
C PHE A 44 3.92 3.17 7.89
N ILE A 45 4.23 1.90 8.21
CA ILE A 45 4.89 0.97 7.28
C ILE A 45 4.03 0.79 6.03
N SER A 46 2.72 0.57 6.18
CA SER A 46 1.79 0.43 5.05
C SER A 46 1.75 1.69 4.18
N GLY A 47 1.77 2.87 4.80
CA GLY A 47 1.87 4.15 4.09
C GLY A 47 3.18 4.29 3.31
N VAL A 48 4.32 3.93 3.91
CA VAL A 48 5.64 3.95 3.24
C VAL A 48 5.65 3.01 2.04
N VAL A 49 5.11 1.79 2.18
CA VAL A 49 4.99 0.84 1.06
C VAL A 49 4.14 1.43 -0.07
N GLY A 50 2.98 2.02 0.26
CA GLY A 50 2.12 2.67 -0.73
C GLY A 50 2.81 3.83 -1.46
N LEU A 51 3.61 4.63 -0.75
CA LEU A 51 4.41 5.70 -1.33
C LEU A 51 5.46 5.15 -2.30
N LEU A 52 6.23 4.13 -1.88
CA LEU A 52 7.26 3.52 -2.71
C LEU A 52 6.69 2.90 -4.00
N VAL A 53 5.57 2.18 -3.89
CA VAL A 53 4.92 1.57 -5.06
C VAL A 53 4.33 2.63 -5.98
N SER A 54 3.68 3.66 -5.43
CA SER A 54 3.18 4.77 -6.25
C SER A 54 4.30 5.54 -6.96
N ALA A 55 5.46 5.70 -6.33
CA ALA A 55 6.63 6.32 -6.96
C ALA A 55 7.19 5.46 -8.10
N ALA A 56 7.32 4.14 -7.88
CA ALA A 56 7.76 3.21 -8.93
C ALA A 56 6.79 3.15 -10.12
N LEU A 57 5.48 3.15 -9.86
CA LEU A 57 4.47 3.15 -10.93
C LEU A 57 4.46 4.45 -11.73
N ARG A 58 4.85 5.59 -11.15
CA ARG A 58 4.92 6.86 -11.88
C ARG A 58 5.92 6.78 -13.03
N ASP A 59 7.10 6.23 -12.78
CA ASP A 59 8.15 6.09 -13.78
C ASP A 59 7.75 5.08 -14.87
N ILE A 60 7.07 3.99 -14.49
CA ILE A 60 6.52 3.01 -15.42
C ILE A 60 5.37 3.60 -16.26
N ALA A 61 4.47 4.37 -15.64
CA ALA A 61 3.33 4.96 -16.32
C ALA A 61 3.74 6.01 -17.36
N GLY A 62 4.78 6.81 -17.05
CA GLY A 62 5.38 7.74 -18.00
C GLY A 62 6.08 7.03 -19.16
N ALA A 63 6.78 5.92 -18.88
CA ALA A 63 7.56 5.19 -19.89
C ALA A 63 6.72 4.28 -20.79
N VAL A 64 5.64 3.67 -20.28
CA VAL A 64 4.89 2.61 -20.99
C VAL A 64 3.48 3.06 -21.37
N LEU A 65 2.78 3.78 -20.49
CA LEU A 65 1.36 4.05 -20.64
C LEU A 65 1.07 5.41 -21.30
N THR A 66 2.04 6.34 -21.34
CA THR A 66 1.83 7.73 -21.84
C THR A 66 0.62 8.45 -21.21
N VAL A 67 0.19 8.00 -20.03
CA VAL A 67 -0.94 8.57 -19.29
C VAL A 67 -0.42 9.62 -18.31
N VAL A 68 -1.13 10.74 -18.20
CA VAL A 68 -0.85 11.76 -17.18
C VAL A 68 -1.07 11.17 -15.79
N TYR A 69 0.03 11.04 -15.04
CA TYR A 69 0.01 10.45 -13.71
C TYR A 69 -0.59 11.46 -12.71
N SER A 70 -1.89 11.30 -12.41
CA SER A 70 -2.63 12.18 -11.51
C SER A 70 -2.53 11.71 -10.04
N PRO A 71 -2.77 12.61 -9.06
CA PRO A 71 -2.84 12.25 -7.64
C PRO A 71 -3.84 11.12 -7.35
N SER A 72 -4.95 11.06 -8.09
CA SER A 72 -5.95 9.99 -7.95
C SER A 72 -5.38 8.62 -8.34
N ILE A 73 -4.57 8.56 -9.39
CA ILE A 73 -3.90 7.32 -9.82
C ILE A 73 -2.84 6.92 -8.79
N ALA A 74 -2.09 7.86 -8.24
CA ALA A 74 -1.13 7.60 -7.17
C ALA A 74 -1.80 7.03 -5.91
N PHE A 75 -2.97 7.55 -5.53
CA PHE A 75 -3.74 7.01 -4.41
C PHE A 75 -4.14 5.54 -4.62
N ILE A 76 -4.68 5.22 -5.81
CA ILE A 76 -5.06 3.85 -6.15
C ILE A 76 -3.83 2.94 -6.21
N ALA A 77 -2.75 3.40 -6.83
CA ALA A 77 -1.48 2.68 -6.90
C ALA A 77 -0.88 2.40 -5.52
N GLY A 78 -0.96 3.37 -4.59
CA GLY A 78 -0.52 3.19 -3.21
C GLY A 78 -1.38 2.20 -2.43
N TYR A 79 -2.71 2.22 -2.62
CA TYR A 79 -3.62 1.25 -1.99
C TYR A 79 -3.41 -0.19 -2.50
N ALA A 80 -3.31 -0.34 -3.83
CA ALA A 80 -3.03 -1.61 -4.49
C ALA A 80 -1.59 -2.09 -4.28
N GLY A 81 -0.68 -1.19 -3.92
CA GLY A 81 0.74 -1.47 -3.86
C GLY A 81 1.13 -2.56 -2.86
N GLY A 82 0.43 -2.67 -1.74
CA GLY A 82 0.69 -3.79 -0.83
C GLY A 82 0.22 -5.15 -1.38
N ASP A 83 -0.82 -5.21 -2.21
CA ASP A 83 -1.32 -6.45 -2.83
C ASP A 83 -0.39 -6.83 -3.96
N PHE A 84 0.10 -5.82 -4.68
CA PHE A 84 1.15 -5.99 -5.66
C PHE A 84 2.42 -6.57 -5.03
N LEU A 85 2.88 -6.04 -3.90
CA LEU A 85 4.06 -6.55 -3.20
C LEU A 85 3.85 -7.98 -2.70
N GLU A 86 2.68 -8.27 -2.13
CA GLU A 86 2.29 -9.62 -1.68
C GLU A 86 2.27 -10.62 -2.84
N ASN A 87 1.67 -10.25 -3.96
CA ASN A 87 1.59 -11.12 -5.14
C ASN A 87 2.95 -11.29 -5.81
N LEU A 88 3.77 -10.24 -5.87
CA LEU A 88 5.15 -10.32 -6.35
C LEU A 88 5.98 -11.28 -5.48
N TYR A 89 5.84 -11.22 -4.16
CA TYR A 89 6.49 -12.16 -3.24
C TYR A 89 6.05 -13.60 -3.51
N LYS A 90 4.76 -13.86 -3.67
CA LYS A 90 4.22 -15.20 -4.02
C LYS A 90 4.80 -15.73 -5.32
N ILE A 91 4.93 -14.88 -6.34
CA ILE A 91 5.53 -15.24 -7.64
C ILE A 91 7.03 -15.56 -7.49
N LEU A 92 7.78 -14.69 -6.80
CA LEU A 92 9.24 -14.82 -6.68
C LEU A 92 9.65 -16.08 -5.91
N PHE A 93 8.95 -16.37 -4.81
CA PHE A 93 9.25 -17.50 -3.94
C PHE A 93 8.43 -18.76 -4.26
N ARG A 94 7.57 -18.71 -5.31
CA ARG A 94 6.64 -19.78 -5.70
C ARG A 94 5.82 -20.33 -4.52
N LYS A 95 5.53 -19.50 -3.51
CA LYS A 95 4.69 -19.84 -2.36
C LYS A 95 3.26 -19.39 -2.62
N THR A 96 2.28 -20.22 -2.25
CA THR A 96 0.86 -19.90 -2.35
C THR A 96 0.43 -18.88 -1.29
N THR A 97 1.14 -18.80 -0.15
CA THR A 97 0.83 -17.88 0.96
C THR A 97 2.10 -17.30 1.61
N LEU A 98 1.98 -16.12 2.23
CA LEU A 98 3.05 -15.44 2.98
C LEU A 98 3.30 -16.04 4.38
N PHE A 99 2.36 -16.85 4.89
CA PHE A 99 2.30 -17.28 6.29
C PHE A 99 2.61 -18.77 6.50
N GLU A 100 3.32 -19.38 5.55
CA GLU A 100 3.72 -20.79 5.60
C GLU A 100 5.24 -20.95 5.61
#